data_AF-A0A9D5NT94-F1
#
_entry.id   AF-A0A9D5NT94-F1
#
_cell.length_a   1.000
_cell.length_b   1.000
_cell.length_c   1.000
_cell.angle_alpha   90.00
_cell.angle_beta   90.00
_cell.angle_gamma   90.00
#
_symmetry.space_group_name_H-M   'P 1'
#
loop_
_entity.id
_entity.type
_entity.pdbx_description
1 polymer ?
#
loop_
_entity_poly.entity_id
_entity_poly.type
_entity_poly.pdbx_seq_one_letter_code
_entity_poly.pdbx_strand_id
1 'polypeptide(L)'
;MWDAATKDAEVRENIQHYVDIFKSAFLIEEIKEDVLLVKKSYEKRGYKVAQIKFDDNLKFNWAIKKRPIMRVTDLTYENIRHISAAKLCEVLDRNFGGGWDSLSQSIQDIILSGFDISTTTLPKDRLHKKGGMYEKKVEDGFEVLEVEKGGWVEAIFAKLKPEQEKLKMHYTDKSRDDEEGDDEDDEDFEVEDNYSSHDEEDNEVEDPNDEDITEDNYSTMMDLGSEDPEDEAANLIEFADE
;
A
#
# COMPACT_ATOMS: atom_id res chain seq x y z
N MET A 1 23.58 29.88 -21.34
CA MET A 1 24.14 28.68 -20.65
C MET A 1 23.15 27.51 -20.60
N TRP A 2 21.83 27.73 -20.58
CA TRP A 2 20.84 26.63 -20.60
C TRP A 2 20.57 26.03 -21.99
N ASP A 3 20.74 26.80 -23.07
CA ASP A 3 20.66 26.33 -24.47
C ASP A 3 21.72 25.28 -24.88
N ALA A 4 22.80 25.15 -24.09
CA ALA A 4 23.82 24.13 -24.30
C ALA A 4 23.43 22.81 -23.61
N ALA A 5 22.72 22.88 -22.48
CA ALA A 5 22.25 21.71 -21.74
C ALA A 5 21.12 20.96 -22.47
N THR A 6 20.32 21.65 -23.28
CA THR A 6 19.24 21.05 -24.09
C THR A 6 19.75 20.28 -25.31
N LYS A 7 20.98 20.55 -25.76
CA LYS A 7 21.69 19.77 -26.79
C LYS A 7 22.47 18.59 -26.20
N ASP A 8 22.53 18.49 -24.88
CA ASP A 8 23.21 17.40 -24.21
C ASP A 8 22.36 16.13 -24.29
N ALA A 9 22.97 15.05 -24.77
CA ALA A 9 22.28 13.77 -24.98
C ALA A 9 21.72 13.23 -23.66
N GLU A 10 22.41 13.51 -22.55
CA GLU A 10 22.04 13.11 -21.20
C GLU A 10 20.73 13.74 -20.73
N VAL A 11 20.49 15.03 -21.00
CA VAL A 11 19.23 15.69 -20.62
C VAL A 11 18.05 15.11 -21.40
N ARG A 12 18.27 14.79 -22.68
CA ARG A 12 17.24 14.20 -23.53
C ARG A 12 16.93 12.75 -23.11
N GLU A 13 17.94 11.99 -22.74
CA GLU A 13 17.80 10.62 -22.21
C GLU A 13 17.08 10.63 -20.86
N ASN A 14 17.41 11.55 -19.96
CA ASN A 14 16.69 11.73 -18.69
C ASN A 14 15.21 12.07 -18.91
N ILE A 15 14.90 13.00 -19.82
CA ILE A 15 13.50 13.32 -20.16
C ILE A 15 12.77 12.08 -20.68
N GLN A 16 13.41 11.30 -21.56
CA GLN A 16 12.84 10.07 -22.08
C GLN A 16 12.54 9.06 -20.96
N HIS A 17 13.48 8.91 -20.01
CA HIS A 17 13.33 8.06 -18.83
C HIS A 17 12.14 8.48 -17.96
N TYR A 18 12.03 9.77 -17.63
CA TYR A 18 10.89 10.28 -16.87
C TYR A 18 9.57 10.08 -17.61
N VAL A 19 9.55 10.33 -18.92
CA VAL A 19 8.36 10.10 -19.75
C VAL A 19 7.96 8.63 -19.75
N ASP A 20 8.91 7.70 -19.77
CA ASP A 20 8.63 6.28 -19.72
C ASP A 20 8.12 5.82 -18.34
N ILE A 21 8.63 6.41 -17.26
CA ILE A 21 8.03 6.27 -15.91
C ILE A 21 6.59 6.78 -15.93
N PHE A 22 6.32 7.96 -16.49
CA PHE A 22 4.96 8.48 -16.59
C PHE A 22 4.04 7.61 -17.45
N LYS A 23 4.54 7.04 -18.56
CA LYS A 23 3.79 6.11 -19.41
C LYS A 23 3.44 4.79 -18.71
N SER A 24 4.18 4.42 -17.66
CA SER A 24 3.84 3.23 -16.86
C SER A 24 2.50 3.42 -16.15
N ALA A 25 2.25 4.60 -15.58
CA ALA A 25 1.06 4.91 -14.79
C ALA A 25 -0.06 5.62 -15.58
N PHE A 26 0.28 6.36 -16.64
CA PHE A 26 -0.64 7.16 -17.43
C PHE A 26 -0.59 6.79 -18.91
N LEU A 27 -1.75 6.86 -19.56
CA LEU A 27 -1.83 6.86 -21.02
C LEU A 27 -1.51 8.28 -21.50
N ILE A 28 -0.34 8.42 -22.13
CA ILE A 28 0.14 9.68 -22.69
C ILE A 28 0.13 9.56 -24.21
N GLU A 29 -0.65 10.41 -24.87
CA GLU A 29 -0.65 10.56 -26.32
C GLU A 29 -0.18 11.96 -26.72
N GLU A 30 0.78 12.02 -27.65
CA GLU A 30 1.27 13.27 -28.20
C GLU A 30 0.36 13.75 -29.34
N ILE A 31 -0.17 14.96 -29.21
CA ILE A 31 -1.00 15.61 -30.23
C ILE A 31 -0.10 16.43 -31.15
N LYS A 32 0.18 15.90 -32.33
CA LYS A 32 1.03 16.54 -33.35
C LYS A 32 0.38 17.75 -34.05
N GLU A 33 -0.95 17.77 -34.11
CA GLU A 33 -1.72 18.85 -34.75
C GLU A 33 -2.60 19.54 -33.71
N ASP A 34 -2.40 20.85 -33.51
CA ASP A 34 -3.16 21.67 -32.56
C ASP A 34 -4.56 22.01 -33.10
N VAL A 35 -5.31 20.98 -33.51
CA VAL A 35 -6.67 21.09 -34.01
C VAL A 35 -7.63 20.99 -32.83
N LEU A 36 -8.40 22.05 -32.60
CA LEU A 36 -9.42 22.12 -31.53
C LEU A 36 -10.40 20.93 -31.52
N LEU A 37 -10.65 20.33 -32.69
CA LEU A 37 -11.50 19.15 -32.86
C LEU A 37 -10.88 17.88 -32.26
N VAL A 38 -9.55 17.75 -32.36
CA VAL A 38 -8.78 16.64 -31.77
C VAL A 38 -8.76 16.79 -30.25
N LYS A 39 -8.51 18.00 -29.72
CA LYS A 39 -8.59 18.29 -28.28
C LYS A 39 -9.97 17.93 -27.70
N LYS A 40 -11.06 18.36 -28.35
CA LYS A 40 -12.43 18.01 -27.93
C LYS A 40 -12.72 16.51 -28.01
N SER A 41 -12.13 15.78 -28.97
CA SER A 41 -12.26 14.32 -29.06
C SER A 41 -11.56 13.62 -27.89
N TYR A 42 -10.35 14.06 -27.53
CA TYR A 42 -9.61 13.54 -26.39
C TYR A 42 -10.29 13.87 -25.05
N GLU A 43 -10.81 15.08 -24.87
CA GLU A 43 -11.62 15.46 -23.70
C GLU A 43 -12.88 14.60 -23.56
N LYS A 44 -13.61 14.35 -24.65
CA LYS A 44 -14.76 13.42 -24.66
C LYS A 44 -14.40 12.00 -24.27
N ARG A 45 -13.17 11.56 -24.54
CA ARG A 45 -12.63 10.25 -24.16
C ARG A 45 -12.07 10.24 -22.73
N GLY A 46 -12.14 11.36 -22.00
CA GLY A 46 -11.69 11.52 -20.62
C GLY A 46 -10.18 11.76 -20.48
N TYR A 47 -9.51 12.23 -21.53
CA TYR A 47 -8.11 12.67 -21.44
C TYR A 47 -8.06 14.15 -21.04
N LYS A 48 -7.14 14.50 -20.13
CA LYS A 48 -6.79 15.90 -19.85
C LYS A 48 -5.71 16.32 -20.84
N VAL A 49 -6.00 17.35 -21.63
CA VAL A 49 -5.02 17.91 -22.58
C VAL A 49 -4.23 19.01 -21.87
N ALA A 50 -2.92 18.84 -21.78
CA ALA A 50 -2.00 19.83 -21.24
C ALA A 50 -0.98 20.24 -22.29
N GLN A 51 -0.71 21.53 -22.40
CA GLN A 51 0.40 22.05 -23.19
C GLN A 51 1.61 22.20 -22.27
N ILE A 52 2.59 21.33 -22.45
CA ILE A 52 3.86 21.40 -21.72
C ILE A 52 4.83 22.20 -22.57
N LYS A 53 5.24 23.36 -22.06
CA LYS A 53 6.29 24.18 -22.66
C LYS A 53 7.58 23.84 -21.95
N PHE A 54 8.50 23.18 -22.65
CA PHE A 54 9.85 22.97 -22.15
C PHE A 54 10.75 24.17 -22.47
N ASP A 55 10.47 24.88 -23.57
CA ASP A 55 11.17 26.10 -23.99
C ASP A 55 10.31 26.91 -25.00
N ASP A 56 10.71 28.13 -25.33
CA ASP A 56 10.02 29.03 -26.28
C ASP A 56 9.78 28.37 -27.66
N ASN A 57 10.61 27.38 -28.04
CA ASN A 57 10.50 26.61 -29.28
C ASN A 57 9.99 25.16 -29.14
N LEU A 58 9.93 24.55 -27.93
CA LEU A 58 9.41 23.19 -27.74
C LEU A 58 8.11 23.20 -26.94
N LYS A 59 6.99 23.23 -27.68
CA LYS A 59 5.64 23.13 -27.15
C LYS A 59 5.09 21.74 -27.48
N PHE A 60 4.93 20.90 -26.48
CA PHE A 60 4.27 19.61 -26.62
C PHE A 60 2.84 19.70 -26.13
N ASN A 61 1.89 19.27 -26.97
CA ASN A 61 0.51 19.08 -26.54
C ASN A 61 0.34 17.60 -26.18
N TRP A 62 0.19 17.29 -24.89
CA TRP A 62 -0.04 15.93 -24.42
C TRP A 62 -1.48 15.75 -23.96
N ALA A 63 -2.07 14.62 -24.36
CA ALA A 63 -3.30 14.10 -23.77
C ALA A 63 -2.92 13.06 -22.73
N ILE A 64 -3.23 13.33 -21.46
CA ILE A 64 -2.91 12.47 -20.32
C ILE A 64 -4.21 11.89 -19.76
N LYS A 65 -4.27 10.57 -19.63
CA LYS A 65 -5.38 9.87 -18.97
C LYS A 65 -4.84 8.86 -17.98
N LYS A 66 -5.41 8.80 -16.77
CA LYS A 66 -5.07 7.76 -15.79
C LYS A 66 -5.34 6.40 -16.42
N ARG A 67 -4.35 5.50 -16.41
CA ARG A 67 -4.54 4.16 -16.95
C ARG A 67 -5.61 3.46 -16.10
N PRO A 68 -6.67 2.90 -16.72
CA PRO A 68 -7.69 2.21 -15.96
C PRO A 68 -7.09 0.93 -15.39
N ILE A 69 -7.33 0.67 -14.11
CA ILE A 69 -6.98 -0.59 -13.46
C ILE A 69 -8.06 -1.60 -13.87
N MET A 70 -7.69 -2.49 -14.79
CA MET A 70 -8.61 -3.47 -15.36
C MET A 70 -8.28 -4.90 -14.93
N ARG A 71 -7.02 -5.14 -14.56
CA ARG A 71 -6.50 -6.44 -14.11
C ARG A 71 -5.87 -6.30 -12.75
N VAL A 72 -5.82 -7.40 -12.01
CA VAL A 72 -5.08 -7.45 -10.74
C VAL A 72 -3.57 -7.22 -10.93
N THR A 73 -3.04 -7.52 -12.11
CA THR A 73 -1.63 -7.24 -12.47
C THR A 73 -1.35 -5.75 -12.65
N ASP A 74 -2.40 -4.94 -12.84
CA ASP A 74 -2.27 -3.49 -12.91
C ASP A 74 -2.22 -2.85 -11.51
N LEU A 75 -2.41 -3.63 -10.43
CA LEU A 75 -2.34 -3.15 -9.05
C LEU A 75 -0.89 -2.94 -8.60
N THR A 76 -0.65 -1.85 -7.87
CA THR A 76 0.63 -1.49 -7.28
C THR A 76 0.41 -0.94 -5.88
N TYR A 77 1.46 -0.93 -5.05
CA TYR A 77 1.41 -0.39 -3.69
C TYR A 77 0.95 1.08 -3.63
N GLU A 78 1.20 1.86 -4.68
CA GLU A 78 0.79 3.26 -4.75
C GLU A 78 -0.65 3.42 -5.24
N ASN A 79 -1.09 2.59 -6.20
CA ASN A 79 -2.42 2.78 -6.78
C ASN A 79 -3.54 2.15 -5.96
N ILE A 80 -3.25 1.13 -5.15
CA ILE A 80 -4.25 0.37 -4.39
C ILE A 80 -4.99 1.25 -3.37
N ARG A 81 -4.31 2.25 -2.79
CA ARG A 81 -4.93 3.20 -1.85
C ARG A 81 -5.87 4.19 -2.53
N HIS A 82 -5.71 4.39 -3.83
CA HIS A 82 -6.48 5.36 -4.61
C HIS A 82 -7.61 4.72 -5.44
N ILE A 83 -7.96 3.47 -5.15
CA ILE A 83 -9.13 2.80 -5.73
C ILE A 83 -10.20 2.60 -4.67
N SER A 84 -11.47 2.61 -5.07
CA SER A 84 -12.59 2.25 -4.18
C SER A 84 -12.70 0.74 -4.01
N ALA A 85 -13.25 0.28 -2.89
CA ALA A 85 -13.52 -1.14 -2.63
C ALA A 85 -14.39 -1.78 -3.73
N ALA A 86 -15.42 -1.08 -4.22
CA ALA A 86 -16.23 -1.54 -5.35
C ALA A 86 -15.41 -1.79 -6.63
N LYS A 87 -14.38 -0.95 -6.87
CA LYS A 87 -13.52 -1.10 -8.05
C LYS A 87 -12.56 -2.27 -7.87
N LEU A 88 -12.08 -2.52 -6.66
CA LEU A 88 -11.30 -3.71 -6.34
C LEU A 88 -12.14 -4.97 -6.60
N CYS A 89 -13.38 -5.03 -6.11
CA CYS A 89 -14.29 -6.14 -6.34
C CYS A 89 -14.52 -6.39 -7.85
N GLU A 90 -14.74 -5.34 -8.65
CA GLU A 90 -14.89 -5.47 -10.12
C GLU A 90 -13.63 -6.06 -10.78
N VAL A 91 -12.44 -5.62 -10.34
CA VAL A 91 -11.17 -6.12 -10.88
C VAL A 91 -10.94 -7.57 -10.50
N LEU A 92 -11.29 -7.95 -9.26
CA LEU A 92 -11.21 -9.33 -8.78
C LEU A 92 -12.17 -10.24 -9.56
N ASP A 93 -13.45 -9.87 -9.69
CA ASP A 93 -14.48 -10.63 -10.41
C ASP A 93 -14.10 -10.86 -11.88
N ARG A 94 -13.67 -9.80 -12.56
CA ARG A 94 -13.36 -9.85 -14.00
C ARG A 94 -12.15 -10.72 -14.34
N ASN A 95 -11.20 -10.89 -13.41
CA ASN A 95 -9.92 -11.53 -13.70
C ASN A 95 -9.73 -12.86 -12.95
N PHE A 96 -10.43 -13.09 -11.84
CA PHE A 96 -10.23 -14.23 -10.95
C PHE A 96 -11.57 -14.79 -10.45
N GLY A 97 -12.13 -15.75 -11.19
CA GLY A 97 -13.26 -16.58 -10.74
C GLY A 97 -12.85 -17.73 -9.79
N GLY A 98 -11.58 -17.75 -9.34
CA GLY A 98 -11.01 -18.80 -8.50
C GLY A 98 -11.02 -18.50 -7.00
N GLY A 99 -11.48 -17.31 -6.59
CA GLY A 99 -11.48 -16.86 -5.20
C GLY A 99 -10.18 -16.19 -4.75
N TRP A 100 -10.08 -15.82 -3.48
CA TRP A 100 -8.95 -15.06 -2.95
C TRP A 100 -7.61 -15.82 -3.05
N ASP A 101 -7.63 -17.10 -2.67
CA ASP A 101 -6.43 -17.96 -2.68
C ASP A 101 -5.84 -18.20 -4.08
N SER A 102 -6.60 -17.87 -5.14
CA SER A 102 -6.12 -17.99 -6.52
C SER A 102 -5.22 -16.83 -6.96
N LEU A 103 -5.20 -15.73 -6.19
CA LEU A 103 -4.30 -14.61 -6.44
C LEU A 103 -2.88 -14.96 -6.03
N SER A 104 -1.88 -14.44 -6.75
CA SER A 104 -0.48 -14.59 -6.31
C SER A 104 -0.24 -13.82 -5.01
N GLN A 105 0.66 -14.34 -4.16
CA GLN A 105 0.99 -13.72 -2.87
C GLN A 105 1.33 -12.23 -3.00
N SER A 106 2.14 -11.86 -4.01
CA SER A 106 2.48 -10.46 -4.28
C SER A 106 1.26 -9.54 -4.50
N ILE A 107 0.21 -10.04 -5.14
CA ILE A 107 -1.01 -9.28 -5.40
C ILE A 107 -1.86 -9.22 -4.14
N GLN A 108 -1.94 -10.33 -3.39
CA GLN A 108 -2.61 -10.35 -2.09
C GLN A 108 -1.97 -9.33 -1.15
N ASP A 109 -0.64 -9.28 -1.07
CA ASP A 109 0.11 -8.33 -0.23
C ASP A 109 -0.15 -6.87 -0.63
N ILE A 110 -0.16 -6.57 -1.94
CA ILE A 110 -0.52 -5.25 -2.46
C ILE A 110 -1.94 -4.88 -2.01
N ILE A 111 -2.90 -5.77 -2.16
CA ILE A 111 -4.29 -5.51 -1.76
C ILE A 111 -4.39 -5.31 -0.25
N LEU A 112 -3.77 -6.18 0.56
CA LEU A 112 -3.74 -6.09 2.01
C LEU A 112 -3.07 -4.80 2.51
N SER A 113 -2.17 -4.20 1.72
CA SER A 113 -1.55 -2.92 2.06
C SER A 113 -2.52 -1.73 2.01
N GLY A 114 -3.57 -1.80 1.19
CA GLY A 114 -4.56 -0.73 0.98
C GLY A 114 -5.97 -1.06 1.47
N PHE A 115 -6.27 -2.34 1.66
CA PHE A 115 -7.60 -2.82 2.04
C PHE A 115 -7.52 -3.77 3.23
N ASP A 116 -8.55 -3.71 4.06
CA ASP A 116 -8.89 -4.77 5.00
C ASP A 116 -9.73 -5.80 4.25
N ILE A 117 -9.18 -7.01 4.12
CA ILE A 117 -9.79 -8.12 3.38
C ILE A 117 -10.18 -9.20 4.37
N SER A 118 -11.38 -9.73 4.22
CA SER A 118 -11.79 -10.95 4.89
C SER A 118 -12.50 -11.87 3.91
N THR A 119 -12.19 -13.16 3.95
CA THR A 119 -12.83 -14.16 3.09
C THR A 119 -13.63 -15.13 3.94
N THR A 120 -14.75 -15.61 3.42
CA THR A 120 -15.51 -16.69 4.05
C THR A 120 -16.11 -17.59 2.98
N THR A 121 -16.06 -18.89 3.20
CA THR A 121 -16.61 -19.89 2.28
C THR A 121 -17.76 -20.60 2.96
N LEU A 122 -18.98 -20.39 2.46
CA LEU A 122 -20.19 -20.97 3.02
C LEU A 122 -21.12 -21.46 1.90
N PRO A 123 -22.01 -22.42 2.16
CA PRO A 123 -23.07 -22.74 1.20
C PRO A 123 -23.96 -21.51 0.97
N LYS A 124 -24.46 -21.33 -0.26
CA LYS A 124 -25.25 -20.16 -0.68
C LYS A 124 -26.42 -19.85 0.27
N ASP A 125 -27.11 -20.89 0.74
CA ASP A 125 -28.25 -20.77 1.66
C ASP A 125 -27.89 -20.25 3.06
N ARG A 126 -26.61 -20.34 3.46
CA ARG A 126 -26.13 -19.90 4.78
C ARG A 126 -25.52 -18.51 4.78
N LEU A 127 -25.07 -18.01 3.64
CA LEU A 127 -24.39 -16.72 3.54
C LEU A 127 -25.33 -15.55 3.88
N HIS A 128 -26.57 -15.57 3.36
CA HIS A 128 -27.56 -14.50 3.53
C HIS A 128 -28.53 -14.71 4.70
N LYS A 129 -28.08 -15.29 5.81
CA LYS A 129 -28.93 -15.36 7.01
C LYS A 129 -29.13 -13.95 7.58
N LYS A 130 -30.39 -13.58 7.83
CA LYS A 130 -30.77 -12.33 8.49
C LYS A 130 -30.08 -12.20 9.85
N GLY A 131 -29.46 -11.05 10.12
CA GLY A 131 -28.65 -10.76 11.30
C GLY A 131 -27.28 -11.47 11.34
N GLY A 132 -26.88 -12.10 10.23
CA GLY A 132 -25.64 -12.85 10.10
C GLY A 132 -24.40 -11.98 9.85
N MET A 133 -23.25 -12.64 9.67
CA MET A 133 -21.96 -12.00 9.39
C MET A 133 -21.99 -11.13 8.13
N TYR A 134 -22.74 -11.54 7.10
CA TYR A 134 -22.90 -10.81 5.86
C TYR A 134 -23.45 -9.40 6.08
N GLU A 135 -24.60 -9.28 6.74
CA GLU A 135 -25.26 -7.99 6.99
C GLU A 135 -24.39 -7.09 7.87
N LYS A 136 -23.79 -7.64 8.93
CA LYS A 136 -22.88 -6.88 9.82
C LYS A 136 -21.69 -6.28 9.08
N LYS A 137 -21.03 -7.06 8.20
CA LYS A 137 -19.89 -6.54 7.45
C LYS A 137 -20.27 -5.49 6.42
N VAL A 138 -21.44 -5.65 5.78
CA VAL A 138 -21.96 -4.62 4.87
C VAL A 138 -22.29 -3.34 5.64
N GLU A 139 -22.87 -3.44 6.83
CA GLU A 139 -23.12 -2.30 7.75
C GLU A 139 -21.82 -1.63 8.20
N ASP A 140 -20.76 -2.42 8.45
CA ASP A 140 -19.42 -1.93 8.79
C ASP A 140 -18.72 -1.23 7.59
N GLY A 141 -19.34 -1.20 6.41
CA GLY A 141 -18.83 -0.55 5.21
C GLY A 141 -17.87 -1.41 4.37
N PHE A 142 -17.94 -2.73 4.50
CA PHE A 142 -17.25 -3.64 3.59
C PHE A 142 -18.08 -3.82 2.31
N GLU A 143 -17.40 -3.73 1.17
CA GLU A 143 -17.92 -4.21 -0.11
C GLU A 143 -17.75 -5.71 -0.21
N VAL A 144 -18.70 -6.38 -0.86
CA VAL A 144 -18.70 -7.84 -1.01
C VAL A 144 -18.53 -8.23 -2.46
N LEU A 145 -17.68 -9.22 -2.69
CA LEU A 145 -17.64 -10.00 -3.91
C LEU A 145 -17.96 -11.45 -3.61
N GLU A 146 -19.01 -11.98 -4.24
CA GLU A 146 -19.37 -13.39 -4.15
C GLU A 146 -18.84 -14.17 -5.36
N VAL A 147 -18.01 -15.17 -5.09
CA VAL A 147 -17.43 -16.06 -6.10
C VAL A 147 -18.03 -17.45 -5.92
N GLU A 148 -18.75 -17.94 -6.94
CA GLU A 148 -19.34 -19.27 -6.94
C GLU A 148 -18.25 -20.35 -7.13
N LYS A 149 -17.96 -21.11 -6.07
CA LYS A 149 -17.06 -22.27 -6.06
C LYS A 149 -17.87 -23.57 -6.09
N GLY A 150 -18.55 -23.83 -7.21
CA GLY A 150 -19.40 -25.01 -7.39
C GLY A 150 -20.61 -24.98 -6.44
N GLY A 151 -20.63 -25.85 -5.44
CA GLY A 151 -21.70 -25.90 -4.42
C GLY A 151 -21.56 -24.91 -3.26
N TRP A 152 -20.44 -24.18 -3.22
CA TRP A 152 -20.09 -23.23 -2.16
C TRP A 152 -19.96 -21.82 -2.74
N VAL A 153 -20.19 -20.80 -1.93
CA VAL A 153 -19.95 -19.40 -2.29
C VAL A 153 -18.85 -18.87 -1.39
N GLU A 154 -17.81 -18.33 -2.01
CA GLU A 154 -16.81 -17.54 -1.32
C GLU A 154 -17.23 -16.07 -1.34
N ALA A 155 -17.46 -15.49 -0.17
CA ALA A 155 -17.65 -14.05 -0.04
C ALA A 155 -16.33 -13.40 0.40
N ILE A 156 -15.86 -12.48 -0.44
CA ILE A 156 -14.68 -11.66 -0.22
C ILE A 156 -15.17 -10.28 0.20
N PHE A 157 -14.95 -9.93 1.45
CA PHE A 157 -15.26 -8.63 2.02
C PHE A 157 -14.03 -7.74 1.90
N ALA A 158 -14.20 -6.55 1.34
CA ALA A 158 -13.14 -5.57 1.16
C ALA A 158 -13.55 -4.20 1.70
N LYS A 159 -12.72 -3.61 2.57
CA LYS A 159 -12.90 -2.25 3.08
C LYS A 159 -11.62 -1.45 2.90
N LEU A 160 -11.72 -0.22 2.41
CA LEU A 160 -10.56 0.64 2.22
C LEU A 160 -9.94 0.96 3.58
N LYS A 161 -8.63 0.76 3.73
CA LYS A 161 -7.91 1.22 4.92
C LYS A 161 -7.85 2.75 4.90
N PRO A 162 -8.04 3.42 6.04
CA PRO A 162 -7.88 4.86 6.10
C PRO A 162 -6.45 5.24 5.69
N GLU A 163 -6.30 6.30 4.89
CA GLU A 163 -4.98 6.82 4.52
C GLU A 163 -4.29 7.29 5.80
N GLN A 164 -3.27 6.57 6.26
CA GLN A 164 -2.32 7.14 7.20
C GLN A 164 -1.62 8.27 6.46
N GLU A 165 -1.90 9.49 6.87
CA GLU A 165 -1.32 10.71 6.34
C GLU A 165 0.21 10.55 6.45
N LYS A 166 0.86 10.25 5.32
CA LYS A 166 2.33 10.27 5.26
C LYS A 166 2.66 11.71 5.62
N LEU A 167 3.25 11.94 6.80
CA LEU A 167 3.83 13.21 7.20
C LEU A 167 4.70 13.66 6.03
N LYS A 168 4.17 14.59 5.23
CA LYS A 168 4.95 15.21 4.17
C LYS A 168 5.97 16.03 4.93
N MET A 169 7.20 15.51 5.03
CA MET A 169 8.34 16.28 5.50
C MET A 169 8.41 17.49 4.59
N HIS A 170 7.86 18.60 5.06
CA HIS A 170 7.95 19.89 4.41
C HIS A 170 9.41 20.28 4.56
N TYR A 171 10.24 19.94 3.57
CA TYR A 171 11.56 20.54 3.46
C TYR A 171 11.32 22.04 3.24
N THR A 172 11.24 22.79 4.33
CA THR A 172 11.37 24.25 4.27
C THR A 172 12.79 24.51 3.80
N ASP A 173 12.92 24.77 2.50
CA ASP A 173 14.09 25.42 1.94
C ASP A 173 14.14 26.83 2.56
N LYS A 174 14.81 26.95 3.72
CA LYS A 174 15.12 28.24 4.33
C LYS A 174 16.28 28.86 3.53
N SER A 175 15.97 29.29 2.30
CA SER A 175 16.73 30.36 1.66
C SER A 175 16.47 31.63 2.46
N ARG A 176 17.57 32.18 2.98
CA ARG A 176 17.67 33.44 3.71
C ARG A 176 16.97 34.61 3.01
N ASP A 177 16.57 35.53 3.88
CA ASP A 177 16.22 36.94 3.71
C ASP A 177 14.73 37.32 3.70
N ASP A 178 14.51 38.32 4.57
CA ASP A 178 13.44 39.30 4.69
C ASP A 178 12.40 39.13 5.81
N GLU A 179 12.26 40.26 6.49
CA GLU A 179 11.83 40.53 7.85
C GLU A 179 10.30 40.70 8.01
N GLU A 180 9.88 40.49 9.27
CA GLU A 180 8.71 41.05 9.97
C GLU A 180 7.29 40.62 9.56
N GLY A 181 6.64 39.88 10.48
CA GLY A 181 5.22 39.56 10.45
C GLY A 181 4.81 38.60 11.56
N ASP A 182 4.73 39.15 12.77
CA ASP A 182 4.14 38.66 14.02
C ASP A 182 2.96 37.67 13.87
N ASP A 183 3.05 36.51 14.54
CA ASP A 183 1.92 35.77 15.10
C ASP A 183 2.47 34.80 16.18
N GLU A 184 2.27 35.20 17.42
CA GLU A 184 2.56 34.47 18.67
C GLU A 184 1.65 33.23 18.79
N ASP A 185 2.25 32.04 18.85
CA ASP A 185 1.82 30.90 19.70
C ASP A 185 2.69 29.67 19.37
N ASP A 186 3.92 29.65 19.90
CA ASP A 186 4.70 28.42 20.03
C ASP A 186 5.04 28.25 21.52
N GLU A 187 4.26 27.41 22.22
CA GLU A 187 4.71 26.80 23.47
C GLU A 187 5.94 25.95 23.15
N ASP A 188 7.11 26.50 23.48
CA ASP A 188 8.43 25.88 23.37
C ASP A 188 8.43 24.56 24.16
N PHE A 189 8.13 23.45 23.48
CA PHE A 189 8.36 22.12 24.03
C PHE A 189 9.86 21.88 23.93
N GLU A 190 10.60 22.35 24.93
CA GLU A 190 12.02 22.02 25.12
C GLU A 190 12.13 20.49 25.23
N VAL A 191 12.49 19.84 24.12
CA VAL A 191 12.88 18.44 24.13
C VAL A 191 14.26 18.40 24.78
N GLU A 192 14.29 18.13 26.08
CA GLU A 192 15.53 17.93 26.83
C GLU A 192 16.27 16.74 26.19
N ASP A 193 17.33 17.05 25.43
CA ASP A 193 18.11 16.11 24.65
C ASP A 193 19.01 15.27 25.58
N ASN A 194 18.39 14.39 26.36
CA ASN A 194 19.05 13.50 27.32
C ASN A 194 19.65 12.24 26.67
N TYR A 195 19.78 12.20 25.34
CA TYR A 195 20.37 11.07 24.61
C TYR A 195 21.90 11.01 24.70
N SER A 196 22.56 11.99 25.32
CA SER A 196 24.03 11.98 25.48
C SER A 196 24.53 11.65 26.89
N SER A 197 23.65 11.14 27.77
CA SER A 197 24.01 10.69 29.12
C SER A 197 23.64 9.21 29.31
N HIS A 198 24.30 8.33 28.55
CA HIS A 198 24.47 6.96 28.99
C HIS A 198 25.94 6.79 29.34
N ASP A 199 26.20 6.87 30.65
CA ASP A 199 27.46 6.48 31.27
C ASP A 199 27.86 5.08 30.78
N GLU A 200 29.16 4.93 30.59
CA GLU A 200 29.83 3.70 30.20
C GLU A 200 29.66 2.62 31.27
N GLU A 201 28.74 1.67 31.06
CA GLU A 201 28.90 0.28 31.52
C GLU A 201 28.49 -0.65 30.38
N ASP A 202 29.41 -0.78 29.43
CA ASP A 202 29.42 -1.83 28.42
C ASP A 202 29.61 -3.17 29.15
N ASN A 203 28.51 -3.77 29.64
CA ASN A 203 28.52 -5.19 29.92
C ASN A 203 28.65 -5.89 28.57
N GLU A 204 29.89 -6.19 28.18
CA GLU A 204 30.20 -7.14 27.11
C GLU A 204 29.36 -8.40 27.35
N VAL A 205 28.26 -8.52 26.61
CA VAL A 205 27.56 -9.79 26.50
C VAL A 205 28.49 -10.67 25.68
N GLU A 206 29.24 -11.51 26.38
CA GLU A 206 30.16 -12.47 25.80
C GLU A 206 29.36 -13.34 24.80
N ASP A 207 29.64 -13.16 23.51
CA ASP A 207 29.02 -13.92 22.41
C ASP A 207 29.26 -15.42 22.71
N PRO A 208 28.25 -16.30 22.60
CA PRO A 208 28.41 -17.71 22.97
C PRO A 208 29.57 -18.31 22.18
N ASN A 209 30.63 -18.71 22.88
CA ASN A 209 31.78 -19.34 22.26
C ASN A 209 31.35 -20.66 21.60
N ASP A 210 31.77 -20.90 20.36
CA ASP A 210 31.49 -22.13 19.61
C ASP A 210 31.98 -23.41 20.33
N GLU A 211 32.83 -23.28 21.36
CA GLU A 211 33.32 -24.37 22.20
C GLU A 211 32.30 -24.87 23.25
N ASP A 212 31.25 -24.09 23.55
CA ASP A 212 30.19 -24.45 24.50
C ASP A 212 29.00 -25.16 23.82
N ILE A 213 29.07 -25.34 22.50
CA ILE A 213 28.05 -26.02 21.70
C ILE A 213 28.33 -27.53 21.72
N THR A 214 27.64 -28.23 22.61
CA THR A 214 27.71 -29.71 22.74
C THR A 214 26.45 -30.38 22.17
N GLU A 215 26.54 -31.68 21.83
CA GLU A 215 25.39 -32.46 21.32
C GLU A 215 24.17 -32.43 22.26
N ASP A 216 24.40 -32.21 23.56
CA ASP A 216 23.32 -32.12 24.56
C ASP A 216 22.58 -30.77 24.53
N ASN A 217 23.25 -29.67 24.15
CA ASN A 217 22.65 -28.32 24.06
C ASN A 217 22.11 -27.97 22.66
N TYR A 218 22.42 -28.78 21.64
CA TYR A 218 21.95 -28.58 20.27
C TYR A 218 20.65 -29.35 19.96
N SER A 219 19.69 -29.32 20.88
CA SER A 219 18.37 -29.95 20.69
C SER A 219 17.36 -28.93 20.16
N THR A 220 16.68 -29.28 19.06
CA THR A 220 15.53 -28.53 18.54
C THR A 220 14.19 -29.03 19.08
N MET A 221 14.22 -30.06 19.94
CA MET A 221 13.06 -30.42 20.76
C MET A 221 13.01 -29.42 21.91
N MET A 222 11.91 -28.68 21.98
CA MET A 222 11.63 -27.70 23.03
C MET A 222 11.83 -28.36 24.40
N ASP A 223 12.79 -27.87 25.17
CA ASP A 223 13.04 -28.27 26.55
C ASP A 223 11.88 -27.76 27.40
N LEU A 224 10.85 -28.59 27.54
CA LEU A 224 9.87 -28.43 28.60
C LEU A 224 10.60 -28.90 29.85
N GLY A 225 11.23 -27.95 30.53
CA GLY A 225 11.96 -28.16 31.77
C GLY A 225 11.20 -29.10 32.69
N SER A 226 11.94 -29.91 33.44
CA SER A 226 11.46 -31.04 34.24
C SER A 226 10.48 -30.66 35.37
N GLU A 227 9.33 -30.12 35.02
CA GLU A 227 8.14 -29.99 35.86
C GLU A 227 7.21 -31.14 35.47
N ASP A 228 6.87 -31.93 36.49
CA ASP A 228 6.16 -33.18 36.40
C ASP A 228 4.80 -32.98 35.69
N PRO A 229 4.49 -33.70 34.59
CA PRO A 229 3.25 -33.51 33.83
C PRO A 229 1.96 -33.81 34.62
N GLU A 230 2.05 -34.32 35.85
CA GLU A 230 0.89 -34.48 36.73
C GLU A 230 0.37 -33.14 37.32
N ASP A 231 1.21 -32.11 37.46
CA ASP A 231 0.79 -30.82 38.06
C ASP A 231 0.01 -29.92 37.08
N GLU A 232 0.28 -29.97 35.78
CA GLU A 232 -0.51 -29.22 34.77
C GLU A 232 -1.91 -29.80 34.58
N ALA A 233 -2.07 -31.12 34.72
CA ALA A 233 -3.38 -31.78 34.57
C ALA A 233 -4.34 -31.43 35.72
N ALA A 234 -3.82 -31.13 36.91
CA ALA A 234 -4.64 -30.75 38.07
C ALA A 234 -5.28 -29.35 37.91
N ASN A 235 -4.60 -28.41 37.25
CA ASN A 235 -5.10 -27.04 37.05
C ASN A 235 -6.17 -26.91 35.95
N LEU A 236 -6.38 -27.95 35.13
CA LEU A 236 -7.36 -27.95 34.04
C LEU A 236 -8.73 -28.53 34.43
N ILE A 237 -8.87 -29.12 35.61
CA ILE A 237 -10.11 -29.80 36.05
C ILE A 237 -11.01 -28.89 36.91
N GLU A 238 -10.50 -27.78 37.46
CA GLU A 238 -11.27 -26.93 38.40
C GLU A 238 -12.24 -25.93 37.73
N PHE A 239 -12.33 -25.88 36.40
CA PHE A 239 -13.25 -24.97 35.69
C PHE A 239 -14.54 -25.61 35.15
N ALA A 240 -14.86 -26.83 35.57
CA ALA A 240 -16.00 -27.58 35.03
C ALA A 240 -17.29 -27.60 35.88
N ASP A 241 -17.31 -27.02 37.09
CA ASP A 241 -18.53 -26.95 37.91
C ASP A 241 -18.69 -25.58 38.59
N GLU A 242 -19.29 -24.63 37.87
CA GLU A 242 -20.18 -23.58 38.42
C GLU A 242 -21.19 -23.08 37.37
#